data_AF-A0A1Q9NRH0-F1
#
_entry.id   AF-A0A1Q9NRH0-F1
#
_cell.length_a   1.000
_cell.length_b   1.000
_cell.length_c   1.000
_cell.angle_alpha   90.00
_cell.angle_beta   90.00
_cell.angle_gamma   90.00
#
_symmetry.space_group_name_H-M   'P 1'
#
loop_
_entity.id
_entity.type
_entity.pdbx_description
1 polymer ?
#
loop_
_entity_poly.entity_id
_entity_poly.type
_entity_poly.pdbx_seq_one_letter_code
_entity_poly.pdbx_strand_id
1 'polypeptide(L)'
;MDENHKINDLSDTELIIYNIITKEPKKELKPTELVRITKLSPRKIRTALKRLEEKELVSKKPDFMDLRSHLYYIENSQEQTV
;
A
#
# COMPACT_ATOMS: atom_id res chain seq x y z
N MET A 1 -8.04 -13.81 -12.79
CA MET A 1 -8.91 -13.26 -11.74
C MET A 1 -8.74 -11.76 -11.79
N ASP A 2 -9.82 -11.02 -12.02
CA ASP A 2 -9.79 -9.58 -12.29
C ASP A 2 -9.38 -8.79 -11.03
N GLU A 3 -8.54 -7.75 -11.18
CA GLU A 3 -8.11 -6.86 -10.09
C GLU A 3 -9.29 -6.30 -9.28
N ASN A 4 -10.41 -6.04 -9.96
CA ASN A 4 -11.66 -5.59 -9.33
C ASN A 4 -12.21 -6.57 -8.28
N HIS A 5 -11.97 -7.87 -8.44
CA HIS A 5 -12.40 -8.87 -7.47
C HIS A 5 -11.52 -8.85 -6.21
N LYS A 6 -10.22 -8.57 -6.37
CA LYS A 6 -9.26 -8.45 -5.25
C LYS A 6 -9.57 -7.24 -4.36
N ILE A 7 -9.99 -6.13 -4.97
CA ILE A 7 -10.33 -4.88 -4.26
C ILE A 7 -11.65 -5.02 -3.47
N ASN A 8 -12.65 -5.72 -4.04
CA ASN A 8 -13.94 -5.93 -3.37
C ASN A 8 -13.85 -6.82 -2.12
N ASP A 9 -12.79 -7.61 -1.99
CA ASP A 9 -12.51 -8.47 -0.83
C ASP A 9 -11.59 -7.79 0.22
N LEU A 10 -11.37 -6.48 0.12
CA LEU A 10 -10.60 -5.74 1.12
C LEU A 10 -11.46 -5.41 2.34
N SER A 11 -10.88 -5.60 3.53
CA SER A 11 -11.43 -5.02 4.75
C SER A 11 -11.33 -3.50 4.73
N ASP A 12 -12.14 -2.81 5.53
CA ASP A 12 -12.13 -1.33 5.63
C ASP A 12 -10.73 -0.77 5.86
N THR A 13 -9.91 -1.44 6.69
CA THR A 13 -8.54 -1.00 6.97
C THR A 13 -7.63 -1.13 5.75
N GLU A 14 -7.73 -2.23 5.02
CA GLU A 14 -6.95 -2.46 3.81
C GLU A 14 -7.36 -1.46 2.72
N LEU A 15 -8.66 -1.22 2.56
CA LEU A 15 -9.20 -0.25 1.60
C LEU A 15 -8.73 1.17 1.90
N ILE A 16 -8.72 1.58 3.17
CA ILE A 16 -8.21 2.90 3.59
C ILE A 16 -6.73 3.04 3.21
N ILE A 17 -5.90 2.05 3.55
CA ILE A 17 -4.45 2.11 3.29
C ILE A 17 -4.18 2.11 1.78
N TYR A 18 -4.84 1.23 1.03
CA TYR A 18 -4.73 1.15 -0.41
C TYR A 18 -5.03 2.52 -1.05
N ASN A 19 -6.19 3.09 -0.72
CA ASN A 19 -6.60 4.40 -1.24
C ASN A 19 -5.62 5.54 -0.91
N ILE A 20 -5.00 5.51 0.27
CA ILE A 20 -3.99 6.51 0.65
C ILE A 20 -2.75 6.38 -0.22
N ILE A 21 -2.22 5.16 -0.39
CA ILE A 21 -1.04 4.93 -1.24
C ILE A 21 -1.34 5.33 -2.69
N THR A 22 -2.54 5.01 -3.20
CA THR A 22 -2.96 5.38 -4.57
C THR A 22 -3.04 6.89 -4.79
N LYS A 23 -3.53 7.64 -3.80
CA LYS A 23 -3.78 9.09 -3.92
C LYS A 23 -2.58 9.96 -3.56
N GLU A 24 -1.57 9.41 -2.90
CA GLU A 24 -0.39 10.17 -2.50
C GLU A 24 0.48 10.53 -3.72
N PRO A 25 0.86 11.81 -3.90
CA PRO A 25 1.66 12.26 -5.05
C PRO A 25 3.00 11.52 -5.20
N LYS A 26 3.60 11.08 -4.09
CA LYS A 26 4.86 10.32 -4.11
C LYS A 26 4.66 8.85 -4.47
N LYS A 27 3.43 8.33 -4.39
CA LYS A 27 3.03 6.92 -4.58
C LYS A 27 3.82 5.89 -3.76
N GLU A 28 4.62 6.35 -2.82
CA GLU A 28 5.51 5.53 -1.99
C GLU A 28 5.44 6.05 -0.56
N LEU A 29 5.11 5.16 0.38
CA LEU A 29 4.94 5.52 1.78
C LEU A 29 5.60 4.52 2.71
N LYS A 30 6.16 5.03 3.82
CA LYS A 30 6.57 4.21 4.95
C LYS A 30 5.37 3.80 5.80
N PRO A 31 5.43 2.65 6.49
CA PRO A 31 4.42 2.29 7.49
C PRO A 31 4.21 3.37 8.56
N THR A 32 5.27 4.09 8.94
CA THR A 32 5.20 5.19 9.92
C THR A 32 4.41 6.40 9.40
N GLU A 33 4.49 6.70 8.10
CA GLU A 33 3.70 7.76 7.47
C GLU A 33 2.23 7.35 7.41
N LEU A 34 1.94 6.11 7.04
CA LEU A 34 0.58 5.56 7.06
C LEU A 34 -0.05 5.60 8.45
N VAL A 35 0.72 5.30 9.52
CA VAL A 35 0.26 5.49 10.91
C VAL A 35 -0.08 6.95 11.20
N ARG A 36 0.75 7.90 10.75
CA ARG A 36 0.52 9.34 10.98
C ARG A 36 -0.73 9.85 10.27
N ILE A 37 -0.97 9.40 9.05
CA ILE A 37 -2.11 9.79 8.20
C ILE A 37 -3.40 9.15 8.73
N THR A 38 -3.41 7.84 8.90
CA THR A 38 -4.63 7.08 9.26
C THR A 38 -4.99 7.12 10.74
N LYS A 39 -4.04 7.48 11.62
CA LYS A 39 -4.12 7.33 13.08
C LYS A 39 -4.39 5.89 13.56
N LEU A 40 -4.20 4.89 12.69
CA LEU A 40 -4.31 3.48 13.06
C LEU A 40 -3.06 2.98 13.78
N SER A 41 -3.21 1.91 14.56
CA SER A 41 -2.07 1.34 15.27
C SER A 41 -1.02 0.76 14.30
N PRO A 42 0.28 0.81 14.65
CA PRO A 42 1.34 0.23 13.82
C PRO A 42 1.15 -1.26 13.51
N ARG A 43 0.44 -2.00 14.36
CA ARG A 43 0.12 -3.42 14.14
C ARG A 43 -0.94 -3.58 13.05
N LYS A 44 -2.00 -2.75 13.07
CA LYS A 44 -3.05 -2.77 12.04
C LYS A 44 -2.47 -2.42 10.66
N ILE A 45 -1.66 -1.36 10.58
CA ILE A 45 -0.98 -0.97 9.34
C ILE A 45 -0.13 -2.11 8.79
N ARG A 46 0.76 -2.69 9.60
CA ARG A 46 1.62 -3.80 9.14
C ARG A 46 0.83 -5.03 8.67
N THR A 47 -0.24 -5.37 9.37
CA THR A 47 -1.09 -6.51 9.02
C THR A 47 -1.79 -6.28 7.67
N ALA A 48 -2.37 -5.10 7.48
CA ALA A 48 -3.06 -4.75 6.25
C ALA A 48 -2.10 -4.63 5.07
N LEU A 49 -0.92 -4.01 5.24
CA LEU A 49 0.11 -3.96 4.20
C LEU A 49 0.57 -5.35 3.76
N LYS A 50 0.79 -6.27 4.71
CA LYS A 50 1.15 -7.66 4.39
C LYS A 50 0.08 -8.36 3.55
N ARG A 51 -1.20 -8.14 3.87
CA ARG A 51 -2.31 -8.73 3.10
C ARG A 51 -2.48 -8.09 1.73
N LEU A 52 -2.29 -6.77 1.62
CA LEU A 52 -2.27 -6.09 0.32
C LEU A 52 -1.11 -6.58 -0.56
N GLU A 53 0.05 -6.83 0.04
CA GLU A 53 1.21 -7.45 -0.62
C GLU A 53 0.91 -8.88 -1.07
N GLU A 54 0.31 -9.71 -0.21
CA GLU A 54 -0.12 -11.09 -0.56
C GLU A 54 -1.19 -11.12 -1.66
N LYS A 55 -2.01 -10.07 -1.76
CA LYS A 55 -3.01 -9.88 -2.83
C LYS A 55 -2.40 -9.26 -4.10
N GLU A 56 -1.12 -8.92 -4.10
CA GLU A 56 -0.40 -8.25 -5.20
C GLU A 56 -1.00 -6.88 -5.55
N LEU A 57 -1.61 -6.21 -4.57
CA LEU A 57 -2.17 -4.86 -4.74
C LEU A 57 -1.17 -3.76 -4.37
N VAL A 58 -0.14 -4.10 -3.59
CA VAL A 58 0.91 -3.19 -3.15
C VAL A 58 2.24 -3.93 -3.19
N SER A 59 3.27 -3.30 -3.74
CA SER A 59 4.65 -3.76 -3.75
C SER A 59 5.46 -3.13 -2.60
N LYS A 60 6.54 -3.81 -2.22
CA LYS A 60 7.47 -3.36 -1.17
C LYS A 60 8.90 -3.27 -1.71
N LYS A 61 9.60 -2.17 -1.43
CA LYS A 61 11.04 -2.00 -1.73
C LYS A 61 11.83 -1.49 -0.53
N PRO A 62 13.15 -1.76 -0.44
CA PRO A 62 13.98 -1.20 0.61
C PRO A 62 14.05 0.33 0.49
N ASP A 63 14.14 1.01 1.62
CA ASP A 63 14.45 2.44 1.65
C ASP A 63 15.97 2.63 1.66
N PHE A 64 16.51 3.33 0.66
CA PHE A 64 17.95 3.61 0.57
C PHE A 64 18.43 4.62 1.62
N MET A 65 17.54 5.42 2.21
CA MET A 65 17.89 6.35 3.28
C MET A 65 17.92 5.69 4.66
N ASP A 66 17.22 4.56 4.81
CA ASP A 66 17.21 3.74 6.02
C ASP A 66 16.99 2.28 5.64
N LEU A 67 18.11 1.54 5.56
CA LEU A 67 18.14 0.12 5.16
C LEU A 67 17.35 -0.81 6.10
N ARG A 68 16.93 -0.34 7.28
CA ARG A 68 16.06 -1.08 8.20
C ARG A 68 14.57 -0.87 7.89
N SER A 69 14.26 0.06 7.01
CA SER A 69 12.89 0.44 6.65
C SER A 69 12.56 0.07 5.20
N HIS A 70 11.26 0.07 4.90
CA HIS A 70 10.74 -0.28 3.58
C HIS A 70 9.70 0.75 3.16
N LEU A 71 9.61 0.96 1.85
CA LEU A 71 8.60 1.77 1.19
C LEU A 71 7.58 0.85 0.53
N TYR A 72 6.31 1.22 0.65
CA TYR A 72 5.18 0.53 0.03
C TYR A 72 4.59 1.40 -1.07
N TYR A 73 4.31 0.78 -2.23
CA TYR A 73 3.91 1.49 -3.43
C TYR A 73 2.99 0.63 -4.30
N ILE A 74 2.25 1.25 -5.22
CA ILE A 74 1.42 0.54 -6.19
C ILE A 74 2.09 0.65 -7.55
N GLU A 75 2.36 -0.49 -8.18
CA GLU A 75 2.83 -0.53 -9.57
C GLU A 75 1.66 -0.13 -10.47
N ASN A 76 1.81 0.98 -11.19
CA ASN A 76 0.82 1.39 -12.17
C ASN A 76 0.81 0.38 -13.33
N SER A 77 -0.10 -0.59 -13.32
CA SER A 77 -0.34 -1.53 -14.44
C SER A 77 -1.05 -0.89 -15.66
N GLN A 78 -1.04 0.45 -15.79
CA GLN A 78 -1.72 1.18 -16.85
C GLN A 78 -0.84 2.36 -17.31
N GLU A 79 0.27 2.07 -17.98
CA GLU A 79 0.65 2.92 -19.11
C GLU A 79 -0.29 2.56 -20.25
N GLN A 80 -1.32 3.39 -20.44
CA GLN A 80 -2.09 3.44 -21.67
C GLN A 80 -1.13 3.81 -22.79
N THR A 81 -0.65 2.83 -23.55
CA THR A 81 -0.03 3.10 -24.83
C THR A 81 -1.12 3.50 -25.82
N VAL A 82 -1.03 4.76 -26.23
CA VAL A 82 -1.80 5.46 -27.27
C VAL A 82 -1.85 4.68 -28.58
#